data_AF-A0A7J8ZIP4-F1
#
_entry.id   AF-A0A7J8ZIP4-F1
#
_cell.length_a   1.000
_cell.length_b   1.000
_cell.length_c   1.000
_cell.angle_alpha   90.00
_cell.angle_beta   90.00
_cell.angle_gamma   90.00
#
_symmetry.space_group_name_H-M   'P 1'
#
loop_
_entity.id
_entity.type
_entity.pdbx_description
1 polymer ?
#
loop_
_entity_poly.entity_id
_entity_poly.type
_entity_poly.pdbx_seq_one_letter_code
_entity_poly.pdbx_strand_id
1 'polypeptide(L)'
;MEDGFGYTIISDQQKGLEIAINDILPRVEHRNCARHFLSNWSSRKKAKIFEFAFWKVVKSTIEREWEQNKEDLYKLDEGVANELFSKNSKAWTKSF
;
A
#
# COMPACT_ATOMS: atom_id res chain seq x y z
N MET A 1 -23.28 -2.22 -15.09
CA MET A 1 -22.58 -1.99 -13.82
C MET A 1 -22.72 -0.51 -13.53
N GLU A 2 -23.06 -0.14 -12.30
CA GLU A 2 -23.06 1.26 -11.86
C GLU A 2 -21.63 1.83 -11.93
N ASP A 3 -21.46 3.11 -11.58
CA ASP A 3 -20.18 3.85 -11.62
C ASP A 3 -19.06 3.33 -10.69
N GLY A 4 -19.28 2.19 -10.03
CA GLY A 4 -18.32 1.51 -9.15
C GLY A 4 -18.43 1.90 -7.67
N PHE A 5 -19.34 2.80 -7.30
CA PHE A 5 -19.52 3.22 -5.92
C PHE A 5 -19.88 2.04 -4.99
N GLY A 6 -19.25 2.00 -3.81
CA GLY A 6 -19.48 0.96 -2.80
C GLY A 6 -18.71 -0.35 -3.04
N TYR A 7 -17.93 -0.44 -4.12
CA TYR A 7 -17.04 -1.56 -4.39
C TYR A 7 -15.57 -1.19 -4.19
N THR A 8 -14.78 -2.17 -3.77
CA THR A 8 -13.32 -2.06 -3.69
C THR A 8 -12.69 -3.11 -4.58
N ILE A 9 -11.80 -2.69 -5.47
CA ILE A 9 -10.99 -3.58 -6.33
C ILE A 9 -9.55 -3.58 -5.81
N ILE A 10 -8.99 -4.78 -5.66
CA ILE A 10 -7.59 -4.97 -5.29
C ILE A 10 -6.87 -5.63 -6.46
N SER A 11 -5.87 -4.96 -7.04
CA SER A 11 -5.06 -5.48 -8.14
C SER A 11 -3.57 -5.30 -7.92
N ASP A 12 -2.75 -5.84 -8.81
CA ASP A 12 -1.33 -5.45 -8.87
C ASP A 12 -1.18 -4.01 -9.41
N GLN A 13 0.00 -3.42 -9.19
CA GLN A 13 0.36 -2.07 -9.63
C GLN A 13 0.68 -2.05 -11.14
N GLN A 14 -0.36 -2.16 -11.97
CA GLN A 14 -0.22 -2.09 -13.42
C GLN A 14 -0.88 -0.80 -13.95
N LYS A 15 -0.07 0.09 -14.54
CA LYS A 15 -0.54 1.39 -15.07
C LYS A 15 -1.71 1.27 -16.05
N GLY A 16 -1.67 0.29 -16.95
CA GLY A 16 -2.75 0.07 -17.91
C GLY A 16 -4.07 -0.36 -17.25
N LEU A 17 -3.99 -1.10 -16.14
CA LEU A 17 -5.16 -1.55 -15.40
C LEU A 17 -5.78 -0.40 -14.59
N GLU A 18 -4.96 0.44 -13.95
CA GLU A 18 -5.42 1.65 -13.26
C GLU A 18 -6.17 2.60 -14.19
N ILE A 19 -5.65 2.82 -15.40
CA ILE A 19 -6.33 3.64 -16.43
C ILE A 19 -7.67 3.03 -16.83
N ALA A 20 -7.70 1.72 -17.12
CA ALA A 20 -8.93 1.04 -17.53
C ALA A 20 -9.99 1.01 -16.42
N ILE A 21 -9.59 0.82 -15.15
CA ILE A 21 -10.50 0.85 -14.01
C ILE A 21 -11.11 2.25 -13.85
N ASN A 22 -10.30 3.30 -13.94
CA ASN A 22 -10.78 4.68 -13.81
C ASN A 22 -11.72 5.09 -14.96
N ASP A 23 -11.54 4.54 -16.17
CA ASP A 23 -12.40 4.80 -17.33
C ASP A 23 -13.76 4.09 -17.21
N ILE A 24 -13.77 2.85 -16.72
CA ILE A 24 -14.98 2.02 -16.65
C ILE A 24 -15.76 2.23 -15.33
N LEU A 25 -15.05 2.41 -14.21
CA LEU A 25 -15.60 2.48 -12.85
C LEU A 25 -15.01 3.68 -12.09
N PRO A 26 -15.35 4.92 -12.48
CA PRO A 26 -14.68 6.12 -11.95
C PRO A 26 -14.87 6.37 -10.45
N ARG A 27 -15.85 5.72 -9.82
CA ARG A 27 -16.13 5.83 -8.38
C ARG A 27 -15.76 4.59 -7.57
N VAL A 28 -15.10 3.61 -8.20
CA VAL A 28 -14.59 2.44 -7.47
C VAL A 28 -13.40 2.83 -6.62
N GLU A 29 -13.32 2.24 -5.45
CA GLU A 29 -12.11 2.33 -4.66
C GLU A 29 -11.09 1.32 -5.21
N HIS A 30 -10.00 1.83 -5.78
CA HIS A 30 -8.92 0.99 -6.29
C HIS A 30 -7.74 0.97 -5.32
N ARG A 31 -7.36 -0.23 -4.87
CA ARG A 31 -6.20 -0.46 -4.01
C ARG A 31 -5.19 -1.39 -4.68
N ASN A 32 -3.91 -1.13 -4.44
CA ASN A 32 -2.83 -2.02 -4.80
C ASN A 32 -2.74 -3.18 -3.79
N CYS A 33 -2.51 -4.38 -4.31
CA CYS A 33 -2.32 -5.57 -3.51
C CYS A 33 -1.02 -5.46 -2.70
N ALA A 34 -1.15 -5.37 -1.38
CA ALA A 34 -0.01 -5.28 -0.47
C ALA A 34 1.01 -6.43 -0.63
N ARG A 35 0.55 -7.64 -1.00
CA ARG A 35 1.43 -8.79 -1.26
C ARG A 35 2.34 -8.55 -2.48
N HIS A 36 1.79 -8.06 -3.59
CA HIS A 36 2.58 -7.76 -4.78
C HIS A 36 3.47 -6.54 -4.56
N PHE A 37 2.96 -5.52 -3.84
CA PHE A 37 3.76 -4.37 -3.44
C PHE A 37 4.98 -4.80 -2.61
N LEU A 38 4.78 -5.68 -1.61
CA LEU A 38 5.87 -6.25 -0.83
C LEU A 38 6.86 -7.00 -1.71
N SER A 39 6.39 -7.86 -2.63
CA SER A 39 7.29 -8.60 -3.52
C SER A 39 8.13 -7.69 -4.41
N ASN A 40 7.56 -6.59 -4.89
CA ASN A 40 8.27 -5.60 -5.69
C ASN A 40 9.33 -4.85 -4.85
N TRP A 41 9.00 -4.55 -3.58
CA TRP A 41 9.87 -3.84 -2.63
C TRP A 41 10.96 -4.72 -2.00
N SER A 42 10.68 -6.01 -1.79
CA SER A 42 11.58 -6.98 -1.13
C SER A 42 12.56 -7.67 -2.07
N SER A 43 12.45 -7.42 -3.39
CA SER A 43 13.26 -8.01 -4.47
C SER A 43 14.78 -7.90 -4.28
N ARG A 44 15.27 -7.05 -3.35
CA ARG A 44 16.68 -6.91 -2.97
C ARG A 44 17.09 -7.63 -1.67
N LYS A 45 16.32 -8.60 -1.18
CA LYS A 45 16.54 -9.34 0.09
C LYS A 45 16.63 -8.42 1.31
N LYS A 46 15.55 -7.68 1.58
CA LYS A 46 15.43 -6.92 2.83
C LYS A 46 15.36 -7.88 4.02
N ALA A 47 15.94 -7.49 5.16
CA ALA A 47 15.88 -8.27 6.38
C ALA A 47 14.41 -8.49 6.82
N LYS A 48 14.10 -9.66 7.39
CA LYS A 48 12.73 -10.02 7.84
C LYS A 48 12.08 -8.96 8.73
N ILE A 49 12.87 -8.22 9.50
CA ILE A 49 12.38 -7.14 10.37
C ILE A 49 11.62 -6.06 9.58
N PHE A 50 12.05 -5.74 8.36
CA PHE A 50 11.41 -4.76 7.50
C PHE A 50 10.10 -5.28 6.89
N GLU A 51 10.02 -6.58 6.60
CA GLU A 51 8.78 -7.21 6.18
C GLU A 51 7.74 -7.22 7.31
N PHE A 52 8.15 -7.51 8.55
CA PHE A 52 7.26 -7.43 9.70
C PHE A 52 6.76 -5.99 9.93
N ALA A 53 7.64 -5.00 9.84
CA ALA A 53 7.26 -3.59 9.96
C ALA A 53 6.30 -3.16 8.85
N PHE A 54 6.57 -3.56 7.60
CA PHE A 54 5.66 -3.34 6.47
C PHE A 54 4.25 -3.88 6.75
N TRP A 55 4.14 -5.13 7.22
CA TRP A 55 2.83 -5.72 7.51
C TRP A 55 2.10 -5.03 8.66
N LYS A 56 2.80 -4.47 9.66
CA LYS A 56 2.18 -3.66 10.71
C LYS A 56 1.55 -2.38 10.13
N VAL A 57 2.29 -1.69 9.27
CA VAL A 57 1.82 -0.49 8.57
C VAL A 57 0.59 -0.80 7.71
N VAL A 58 0.65 -1.84 6.88
CA VAL A 58 -0.46 -2.25 6.00
C VAL A 58 -1.74 -2.58 6.78
N LYS A 59 -1.60 -3.31 7.90
CA LYS A 59 -2.72 -3.81 8.69
C LYS A 59 -3.33 -2.78 9.65
N SER A 60 -2.71 -1.61 9.79
CA SER A 60 -3.23 -0.53 10.64
C SER A 60 -4.65 -0.17 10.19
N THR A 61 -5.61 -0.20 11.12
CA THR A 61 -7.02 0.05 10.82
C THR A 61 -7.42 1.50 11.05
N ILE A 62 -6.62 2.24 11.82
CA ILE A 62 -6.81 3.66 12.11
C ILE A 62 -5.54 4.44 11.79
N GLU A 63 -5.70 5.71 11.42
CA GLU A 63 -4.60 6.60 11.05
C GLU A 63 -3.56 6.75 12.17
N ARG A 64 -4.00 6.80 13.43
CA ARG A 64 -3.10 6.87 14.58
C ARG A 64 -2.15 5.68 14.68
N GLU A 65 -2.65 4.46 14.48
CA GLU A 65 -1.80 3.26 14.47
C GLU A 65 -0.86 3.28 13.27
N TRP A 66 -1.35 3.76 12.13
CA TRP A 66 -0.57 3.87 10.92
C TRP A 66 0.64 4.80 11.10
N GLU A 67 0.43 6.01 11.65
CA GLU A 67 1.52 6.94 11.93
C GLU A 67 2.51 6.37 12.95
N GLN A 68 2.04 5.69 14.00
CA GLN A 68 2.93 5.06 14.97
C GLN A 68 3.80 3.97 14.34
N ASN A 69 3.21 3.09 13.53
CA ASN A 69 3.94 2.03 12.85
C ASN A 69 4.91 2.57 11.79
N LYS A 70 4.56 3.70 11.15
CA LYS A 70 5.44 4.42 10.24
C LYS A 70 6.63 5.01 10.98
N GLU A 71 6.41 5.72 12.09
CA GLU A 71 7.50 6.24 12.94
C GLU A 71 8.44 5.12 13.42
N ASP A 72 7.89 3.98 13.82
CA ASP A 72 8.69 2.84 14.26
C ASP A 72 9.57 2.28 13.12
N LEU A 73 9.08 2.30 11.88
CA LEU A 73 9.90 1.94 10.72
C LEU A 73 10.99 3.00 10.44
N TYR A 74 10.69 4.30 10.61
CA TYR A 74 11.69 5.35 10.52
C TYR A 74 12.81 5.21 11.57
N LYS A 75 12.47 4.79 12.79
CA LYS A 75 13.46 4.50 13.85
C LYS A 75 14.29 3.25 13.55
N LEU A 76 13.75 2.28 12.82
CA LEU A 76 14.47 1.08 12.40
C LEU A 76 15.50 1.39 11.31
N ASP A 77 15.07 2.08 10.24
CA ASP A 77 15.95 2.52 9.16
C ASP A 77 15.24 3.61 8.34
N GLU A 78 15.79 4.82 8.39
CA GLU A 78 15.24 5.99 7.70
C GLU A 78 15.29 5.83 6.16
N GLY A 79 16.33 5.21 5.62
CA GLY A 79 16.48 5.00 4.17
C GLY A 79 15.42 4.05 3.63
N VAL A 80 15.19 2.94 4.34
CA VAL A 80 14.16 1.95 4.02
C VAL A 80 12.76 2.54 4.18
N ALA A 81 12.53 3.34 5.23
CA ALA A 81 11.26 4.04 5.44
C ALA A 81 11.00 5.03 4.30
N ASN A 82 11.97 5.88 3.95
CA ASN A 82 11.85 6.84 2.86
C ASN A 82 11.60 6.14 1.52
N GLU A 83 12.30 5.04 1.24
CA GLU A 83 12.03 4.23 0.03
C GLU A 83 10.59 3.70 0.02
N LEU A 84 10.11 3.17 1.15
CA LEU A 84 8.76 2.61 1.26
C LEU A 84 7.67 3.68 1.07
N PHE A 85 7.82 4.82 1.75
CA PHE A 85 6.82 5.90 1.79
C PHE A 85 6.96 6.91 0.65
N SER A 86 8.01 6.83 -0.16
CA SER A 86 8.11 7.59 -1.43
C SER A 86 7.01 7.20 -2.43
N LYS A 87 6.44 6.00 -2.28
CA LYS A 87 5.31 5.51 -3.07
C LYS A 87 4.00 5.88 -2.36
N ASN A 88 2.94 6.15 -3.12
CA ASN A 88 1.61 6.51 -2.58
C ASN A 88 1.15 5.48 -1.52
N SER A 89 1.30 5.82 -0.25
CA SER A 89 1.10 4.91 0.88
C SER A 89 -0.37 4.51 1.07
N LYS A 90 -1.27 5.45 0.76
CA LYS A 90 -2.72 5.25 0.84
C LYS A 90 -3.21 4.15 -0.10
N ALA A 91 -2.49 3.88 -1.18
CA ALA A 91 -2.88 2.88 -2.17
C ALA A 91 -2.70 1.43 -1.68
N TRP A 92 -1.95 1.18 -0.60
CA TRP A 92 -1.62 -0.18 -0.14
C TRP A 92 -1.79 -0.38 1.37
N THR A 93 -2.35 0.59 2.09
CA THR A 93 -2.62 0.50 3.53
C THR A 93 -4.11 0.49 3.80
N LYS A 94 -4.53 -0.14 4.90
CA LYS A 94 -5.95 -0.27 5.25
C LYS A 94 -6.54 0.96 5.95
N SER A 95 -5.71 1.80 6.55
CA SER A 95 -6.09 2.93 7.41
C SER A 95 -6.71 4.13 6.67
N PHE A 96 -6.63 4.14 5.34
CA PHE A 96 -7.20 5.16 4.46
C PHE A 96 -8.18 4.52 3.48
#